data_AF-K0VIF1-F1
#
_entry.id   AF-K0VIF1-F1
#
_cell.length_a   1.000
_cell.length_b   1.000
_cell.length_c   1.000
_cell.angle_alpha   90.00
_cell.angle_beta   90.00
_cell.angle_gamma   90.00
#
_symmetry.space_group_name_H-M   'P 1'
#
loop_
_entity.id
_entity.type
_entity.pdbx_description
1 polymer ?
#
loop_
_entity_poly.entity_id
_entity_poly.type
_entity_poly.pdbx_seq_one_letter_code
_entity_poly.pdbx_strand_id
1 'polypeptide(L)'
;DKMEYGSMSAVFGEKLARIPVSSNKSMIGHTLTAAGAVEAVFSLQTMLTGTLPPTINYNNPDPSIVLDVVPNTKREAQVSAVLSNSFGFGGQNASLVMALEPA
;
A
#
# COMPACT_ATOMS: atom_id res chain seq x y z
N ASP A 1 3.61 -5.67 8.51
CA ASP A 1 3.89 -6.48 7.29
C ASP A 1 3.18 -7.83 7.35
N LYS A 2 3.69 -8.87 8.02
CA LYS A 2 3.04 -10.21 8.03
C LYS A 2 1.56 -10.20 8.48
N MET A 3 1.24 -9.46 9.54
CA MET A 3 -0.14 -9.35 10.02
C MET A 3 -1.06 -8.65 9.02
N GLU A 4 -0.55 -7.63 8.33
CA GLU A 4 -1.30 -6.92 7.29
C GLU A 4 -1.48 -7.78 6.04
N TYR A 5 -0.46 -8.54 5.65
CA TYR A 5 -0.60 -9.55 4.60
C TYR A 5 -1.68 -10.58 4.96
N GLY A 6 -1.69 -11.06 6.21
CA GLY A 6 -2.71 -11.99 6.69
C GLY A 6 -4.13 -11.41 6.64
N SER A 7 -4.32 -10.15 7.07
CA SER A 7 -5.63 -9.50 7.01
C SER A 7 -6.07 -9.24 5.57
N MET A 8 -5.17 -8.77 4.71
CA MET A 8 -5.47 -8.59 3.28
C MET A 8 -5.78 -9.93 2.59
N SER A 9 -5.07 -11.00 2.94
CA SER A 9 -5.35 -12.35 2.40
C SER A 9 -6.73 -12.83 2.80
N ALA A 10 -7.15 -12.57 4.05
CA ALA A 10 -8.50 -12.92 4.51
C ALA A 10 -9.60 -12.11 3.81
N VAL A 11 -9.35 -10.83 3.49
CA VAL A 11 -10.33 -9.93 2.86
C VAL A 11 -10.43 -10.15 1.35
N PHE A 12 -9.29 -10.24 0.66
CA PHE A 12 -9.23 -10.27 -0.80
C PHE A 12 -9.10 -11.70 -1.37
N GLY A 13 -8.70 -12.68 -0.57
CA GLY A 13 -8.48 -14.05 -1.02
C GLY A 13 -7.54 -14.11 -2.22
N GLU A 14 -7.90 -14.91 -3.23
CA GLU A 14 -7.11 -15.06 -4.46
C GLU A 14 -6.92 -13.76 -5.25
N LYS A 15 -7.80 -12.76 -5.08
CA LYS A 15 -7.68 -11.47 -5.78
C LYS A 15 -6.45 -10.69 -5.32
N LEU A 16 -5.94 -10.96 -4.11
CA LEU A 16 -4.77 -10.27 -3.57
C LEU A 16 -3.55 -10.37 -4.50
N ALA A 17 -3.38 -11.51 -5.18
CA ALA A 17 -2.28 -11.73 -6.12
C ALA A 17 -2.25 -10.76 -7.30
N ARG A 18 -3.35 -10.04 -7.57
CA ARG A 18 -3.48 -9.06 -8.65
C ARG A 18 -3.48 -7.61 -8.16
N ILE A 19 -3.40 -7.38 -6.85
CA ILE A 19 -3.44 -6.06 -6.24
C ILE A 19 -2.00 -5.66 -5.91
N PRO A 20 -1.41 -4.66 -6.60
CA PRO A 20 -0.11 -4.15 -6.21
C PRO A 20 -0.21 -3.42 -4.88
N VAL A 21 0.76 -3.66 -4.01
CA VAL A 21 0.89 -3.00 -2.69
C VAL A 21 2.23 -2.28 -2.66
N SER A 22 2.33 -1.14 -2.00
CA SER A 22 3.61 -0.48 -1.78
C SER A 22 3.63 0.22 -0.42
N SER A 23 4.83 0.42 0.12
CA SER A 23 5.03 1.14 1.38
C SER A 23 5.95 2.34 1.16
N ASN A 24 5.37 3.54 1.15
CA ASN A 24 6.15 4.79 1.07
C ASN A 24 7.06 5.01 2.28
N LYS A 25 6.76 4.37 3.43
CA LYS A 25 7.64 4.34 4.61
C LYS A 25 9.02 3.77 4.31
N SER A 26 9.16 2.95 3.26
CA SER A 26 10.48 2.47 2.80
C SER A 26 11.41 3.61 2.37
N MET A 27 10.86 4.74 1.91
CA MET A 27 11.61 5.89 1.41
C MET A 27 11.74 7.02 2.44
N ILE A 28 10.67 7.30 3.19
CA ILE A 28 10.61 8.48 4.07
C ILE A 28 10.54 8.12 5.57
N GLY A 29 10.58 6.83 5.90
CA GLY A 29 10.40 6.35 7.27
C GLY A 29 8.96 6.47 7.78
N HIS A 30 8.76 6.14 9.06
CA HIS A 30 7.44 6.21 9.69
C HIS A 30 7.24 7.58 10.37
N THR A 31 6.38 8.41 9.79
CA THR A 31 6.06 9.76 10.30
C THR A 31 5.02 9.78 11.42
N LEU A 32 4.87 8.67 12.15
CA LEU A 32 3.93 8.49 13.26
C LEU A 32 2.50 8.94 12.92
N THR A 33 1.96 9.92 13.64
CA THR A 33 0.59 10.42 13.49
C THR A 33 0.33 11.06 12.13
N ALA A 34 1.37 11.53 11.44
CA ALA A 34 1.26 12.10 10.10
C ALA A 34 1.24 11.04 8.98
N ALA A 35 1.52 9.77 9.29
CA ALA A 35 1.71 8.72 8.29
C ALA A 35 0.49 8.57 7.38
N GLY A 36 -0.71 8.45 7.95
CA GLY A 36 -1.94 8.29 7.15
C GLY A 36 -2.23 9.48 6.22
N ALA A 37 -1.93 10.72 6.65
CA ALA A 37 -2.12 11.91 5.81
C ALA A 37 -1.11 11.95 4.65
N VAL A 38 0.15 11.62 4.92
CA VAL A 38 1.19 11.54 3.89
C VAL A 38 0.88 10.42 2.90
N GLU A 39 0.48 9.25 3.38
CA GLU A 39 0.05 8.10 2.55
C GLU A 39 -1.15 8.43 1.66
N ALA A 40 -2.13 9.18 2.18
CA ALA A 40 -3.26 9.64 1.38
C ALA A 40 -2.81 10.53 0.21
N VAL A 41 -1.88 11.46 0.43
CA VAL A 41 -1.31 12.29 -0.65
C VAL A 41 -0.62 11.42 -1.70
N PHE A 42 0.23 10.46 -1.31
CA PHE A 42 0.87 9.54 -2.26
C PHE A 42 -0.14 8.69 -3.04
N SER A 43 -1.21 8.26 -2.37
CA SER A 43 -2.27 7.45 -2.98
C SER A 43 -3.06 8.26 -4.02
N LEU A 44 -3.39 9.52 -3.73
CA LEU A 44 -3.98 10.44 -4.70
C LEU A 44 -3.03 10.72 -5.88
N GLN A 45 -1.75 10.95 -5.62
CA GLN A 45 -0.75 11.13 -6.67
C GLN A 45 -0.63 9.89 -7.57
N THR A 46 -0.73 8.69 -6.99
CA THR A 46 -0.75 7.43 -7.75
C THR A 46 -1.92 7.40 -8.73
N MET A 47 -3.12 7.78 -8.29
CA MET A 47 -4.32 7.85 -9.15
C MET A 47 -4.21 8.94 -10.23
N LEU A 48 -3.64 10.09 -9.89
CA LEU A 48 -3.50 11.23 -10.81
C LEU A 48 -2.44 11.00 -11.90
N THR A 49 -1.33 10.35 -11.54
CA THR A 49 -0.16 10.21 -12.42
C THR A 49 -0.08 8.84 -13.09
N GLY A 50 -0.79 7.84 -12.56
CA GLY A 50 -0.69 6.46 -13.03
C GLY A 50 0.65 5.80 -12.67
N THR A 51 1.34 6.28 -11.63
CA THR A 51 2.62 5.74 -11.19
C THR A 51 2.51 5.15 -9.78
N LEU A 52 2.76 3.84 -9.66
CA LEU A 52 2.88 3.15 -8.38
C LEU A 52 4.26 3.43 -7.76
N PRO A 53 4.33 3.95 -6.53
CA PRO A 53 5.61 4.16 -5.86
C PRO A 53 6.26 2.80 -5.51
N PRO A 54 7.59 2.71 -5.50
CA PRO A 54 8.27 1.49 -5.12
C PRO A 54 8.26 1.27 -3.62
N THR A 55 8.35 0.01 -3.21
CA THR A 55 8.90 -0.37 -1.91
C THR A 55 10.40 -0.57 -2.06
N ILE A 56 11.20 0.43 -1.64
CA ILE A 56 12.67 0.37 -1.78
C ILE A 56 13.30 -0.53 -0.72
N ASN A 57 14.58 -0.90 -0.93
CA ASN A 57 15.36 -1.79 -0.06
C ASN A 57 14.80 -3.23 0.03
N TYR A 58 14.04 -3.67 -0.97
CA TYR A 58 13.44 -5.00 -1.01
C TYR A 58 14.38 -6.02 -1.68
N ASN A 59 15.42 -6.41 -0.94
CA ASN A 59 16.47 -7.32 -1.43
C ASN A 59 16.37 -8.76 -0.88
N ASN A 60 15.73 -8.93 0.29
CA ASN A 60 15.61 -10.21 0.97
C ASN A 60 14.14 -10.44 1.39
N PRO A 61 13.27 -10.89 0.48
CA PRO A 61 11.85 -11.05 0.73
C PRO A 61 11.56 -12.15 1.77
N ASP A 62 10.54 -11.94 2.61
CA ASP A 62 10.03 -12.98 3.50
C ASP A 62 9.23 -14.01 2.68
N PRO A 63 9.66 -15.29 2.64
CA PRO A 63 8.98 -16.33 1.83
C PRO A 63 7.55 -16.62 2.30
N SER A 64 7.15 -16.19 3.49
CA SER A 64 5.78 -16.34 4.01
C SER A 64 4.83 -15.22 3.58
N ILE A 65 5.33 -14.16 2.94
CA ILE A 65 4.53 -13.04 2.45
C ILE A 65 4.57 -13.04 0.92
N VAL A 66 3.52 -13.59 0.31
CA VAL A 66 3.40 -13.66 -1.15
C VAL A 66 2.57 -12.46 -1.63
N LEU A 67 3.24 -11.32 -1.79
CA LEU A 67 2.61 -10.05 -2.16
C LEU A 67 3.43 -9.31 -3.22
N ASP A 68 2.77 -8.74 -4.21
CA ASP A 68 3.41 -7.83 -5.15
C ASP A 68 3.62 -6.47 -4.49
N VAL A 69 4.81 -6.26 -3.91
CA VAL A 69 5.14 -5.06 -3.15
C VAL A 69 5.71 -3.90 -4.01
N VAL A 70 5.63 -4.00 -5.34
CA VAL A 70 6.28 -3.06 -6.28
C VAL A 70 7.77 -2.85 -5.91
N PRO A 71 8.60 -3.92 -6.00
CA PRO A 71 9.92 -3.91 -5.38
C PRO A 71 10.91 -3.00 -6.11
N ASN A 72 11.59 -2.13 -5.35
CA ASN A 72 12.76 -1.31 -5.72
C ASN A 72 12.59 -0.27 -6.83
N THR A 73 11.73 -0.50 -7.82
CA THR A 73 11.51 0.39 -8.97
C THR A 73 10.04 0.70 -9.13
N LYS A 74 9.72 1.98 -9.39
CA LYS A 74 8.35 2.43 -9.65
C LYS A 74 7.74 1.65 -10.82
N ARG A 75 6.42 1.53 -10.84
CA ARG A 75 5.69 0.84 -11.92
C ARG A 75 4.56 1.71 -12.42
N GLU A 76 4.43 1.85 -13.74
CA GLU A 76 3.28 2.54 -14.33
C GLU A 76 2.06 1.61 -14.32
N ALA A 77 0.91 2.12 -13.88
CA ALA A 77 -0.37 1.44 -13.87
C ALA A 77 -1.53 2.46 -13.83
N GLN A 78 -2.59 2.21 -14.59
CA GLN A 78 -3.83 2.98 -14.45
C GLN A 78 -4.56 2.54 -13.17
N VAL A 79 -4.73 3.47 -12.23
CA VAL A 79 -5.31 3.20 -10.90
C VAL A 79 -6.55 4.05 -10.71
N SER A 80 -7.72 3.42 -10.73
CA SER A 80 -9.00 4.08 -10.48
C SER A 80 -9.43 4.07 -9.01
N ALA A 81 -8.86 3.18 -8.20
CA ALA A 81 -9.14 3.07 -6.77
C ALA A 81 -7.91 2.61 -5.99
N VAL A 82 -7.79 3.10 -4.76
CA VAL A 82 -6.70 2.78 -3.82
C VAL A 82 -7.27 2.52 -2.42
N LEU A 83 -6.57 1.66 -1.67
CA LEU A 83 -6.80 1.41 -0.26
C LEU A 83 -5.54 1.82 0.52
N SER A 84 -5.67 2.75 1.46
CA SER A 84 -4.59 3.15 2.37
C SER A 84 -4.90 2.63 3.78
N ASN A 85 -4.03 1.76 4.30
CA ASN A 85 -4.16 1.19 5.65
C ASN A 85 -3.25 1.91 6.65
N SER A 86 -3.77 2.18 7.84
CA SER A 86 -3.01 2.71 8.96
C SER A 86 -3.39 1.96 10.25
N PHE A 87 -2.45 1.13 10.72
CA PHE A 87 -2.63 0.29 11.92
C PHE A 87 -1.64 0.73 13.00
N GLY A 88 -2.14 1.48 13.97
CA GLY A 88 -1.37 2.15 15.01
C GLY A 88 -1.31 1.40 16.34
N PHE A 89 -0.46 1.88 17.23
CA PHE A 89 -0.36 1.37 18.61
C PHE A 89 -1.69 1.48 19.36
N GLY A 90 -1.91 0.57 20.31
CA GLY A 90 -3.16 0.52 21.08
C GLY A 90 -4.34 -0.10 20.33
N GLY A 91 -4.10 -0.74 19.18
CA GLY A 91 -5.14 -1.42 18.40
C GLY A 91 -6.01 -0.48 17.56
N GLN A 92 -5.53 0.73 17.27
CA GLN A 92 -6.24 1.70 16.44
C GLN A 92 -6.02 1.38 14.96
N ASN A 93 -7.06 0.87 14.31
CA ASN A 93 -6.99 0.46 12.91
C ASN A 93 -7.92 1.33 12.06
N ALA A 94 -7.39 1.96 11.02
CA ALA A 94 -8.16 2.74 10.07
C ALA A 94 -7.74 2.36 8.63
N SER A 95 -8.73 2.34 7.74
CA SER A 95 -8.53 2.10 6.31
C SER A 95 -9.34 3.13 5.53
N LEU A 96 -8.71 3.77 4.54
CA LEU A 96 -9.32 4.76 3.67
C LEU A 96 -9.34 4.23 2.23
N VAL A 97 -10.52 4.23 1.61
CA VAL A 97 -10.69 3.95 0.18
C VAL A 97 -10.88 5.28 -0.55
N MET A 98 -10.12 5.49 -1.62
CA MET A 98 -10.30 6.62 -2.54
C MET A 98 -10.48 6.07 -3.96
N ALA A 99 -11.41 6.65 -4.71
CA ALA A 99 -11.72 6.26 -6.08
C ALA A 99 -11.96 7.50 -6.96
N LEU A 100 -11.63 7.41 -8.24
CA LEU A 100 -11.96 8.45 -9.22
C LEU A 100 -13.45 8.39 -9.55
N GLU A 101 -14.08 9.54 -9.79
CA GLU A 101 -15.43 9.63 -10.35
C GLU A 101 -15.49 8.91 -11.71
N PRO A 102 -16.59 8.19 -12.05
CA PRO A 102 -17.90 8.19 -11.39
C PRO A 102 -18.18 6.84 -10.70
N ALA A 103 -17.33 6.45 -9.75
CA ALA A 103 -17.34 5.15 -9.07
C ALA A 103 -18.74 4.55 -8.84
#